data_AF-H7EK52-F1
#
_entry.id   AF-H7EK52-F1
#
_cell.length_a   1.000
_cell.length_b   1.000
_cell.length_c   1.000
_cell.angle_alpha   90.00
_cell.angle_beta   90.00
_cell.angle_gamma   90.00
#
_symmetry.space_group_name_H-M   'P 1'
#
loop_
_entity.id
_entity.type
_entity.pdbx_description
1 polymer ?
#
loop_
_entity_poly.entity_id
_entity_poly.type
_entity_poly.pdbx_seq_one_letter_code
_entity_poly.pdbx_strand_id
1 'polypeptide(L)'
;MKKITAAVCALLFLFPAMSHAALVSSGKYGYTVDLPEGFSMADGTEDESLFLFASDRSPVSVLLVAGECSSGAPEFLASTLSKLGSSSVPEKVAWRRRECAFCEFGMSNGALSSRNLGVAVCAPLSKEGTFACVISFCPEESFGAYRDLCLSAADSLCVDEGSFRVPGIVAEHFVPRGKSVPLNMRVSGTEIATSVCENDSAANRSVIDREFSAFKRTLGDGVCGNLALAAWQRFYRAVARDALGRLSRVAFDVQAALEDAAAEKDAEKPDAAVAQMLLSWAQDLRYERRSADVDKADFSDVVSVLRDCGSDCDSRSLLLAVLLKNMGMDSCFFVSSAYSHALLGVVLDGKLGQAIEIDGKRYLLGDTTVRGLTFGRIDATQADRSKWLEVEFPF
;
A
#
# COMPACT_ATOMS: atom_id res chain seq x y z
N MET A 1 34.54 -8.44 -42.95
CA MET A 1 34.47 -8.88 -41.53
C MET A 1 34.07 -7.70 -40.65
N LYS A 2 33.25 -7.98 -39.64
CA LYS A 2 32.60 -7.05 -38.67
C LYS A 2 31.33 -6.36 -39.18
N LYS A 3 30.23 -7.11 -39.09
CA LYS A 3 28.86 -6.59 -38.93
C LYS A 3 28.78 -5.97 -37.54
N ILE A 4 28.49 -4.67 -37.45
CA ILE A 4 28.09 -4.04 -36.19
C ILE A 4 26.57 -4.08 -36.19
N THR A 5 26.03 -4.94 -35.34
CA THR A 5 24.61 -5.06 -35.06
C THR A 5 24.17 -3.78 -34.34
N ALA A 6 23.39 -2.94 -35.03
CA ALA A 6 22.72 -1.82 -34.40
C ALA A 6 21.64 -2.37 -33.45
N ALA A 7 21.91 -2.33 -32.15
CA ALA A 7 20.89 -2.54 -31.15
C ALA A 7 20.00 -1.29 -31.12
N VAL A 8 18.72 -1.50 -31.40
CA VAL A 8 17.67 -0.49 -31.32
C VAL A 8 17.46 -0.18 -29.83
N CYS A 9 18.10 0.87 -29.32
CA CYS A 9 17.68 1.52 -28.09
C CYS A 9 16.41 2.32 -28.41
N ALA A 10 15.25 1.79 -28.03
CA ALA A 10 14.00 2.52 -28.04
C ALA A 10 14.04 3.58 -26.93
N LEU A 11 14.60 4.75 -27.24
CA LEU A 11 14.35 6.00 -26.54
C LEU A 11 12.93 6.46 -26.90
N LEU A 12 11.96 6.16 -26.05
CA LEU A 12 10.62 6.75 -26.11
C LEU A 12 10.62 8.03 -25.27
N PHE A 13 11.03 9.15 -25.87
CA PHE A 13 10.58 10.47 -25.45
C PHE A 13 9.32 10.83 -26.24
N LEU A 14 8.16 10.55 -25.66
CA LEU A 14 6.87 11.07 -26.08
C LEU A 14 6.12 11.58 -24.84
N PHE A 15 6.18 12.89 -24.61
CA PHE A 15 5.10 13.62 -23.93
C PHE A 15 4.21 14.24 -25.03
N PRO A 16 2.87 14.31 -24.89
CA PRO A 16 2.14 14.50 -23.64
C PRO A 16 0.91 13.58 -23.48
N ALA A 17 0.93 12.74 -22.46
CA ALA A 17 -0.27 12.51 -21.65
C ALA A 17 0.09 13.06 -20.26
N MET A 18 -0.84 13.74 -19.59
CA MET A 18 -0.69 13.97 -18.16
C MET A 18 -0.70 12.60 -17.48
N SER A 19 0.46 11.96 -17.44
CA SER A 19 0.71 10.75 -16.68
C SER A 19 0.75 11.20 -15.21
N HIS A 20 -0.40 11.15 -14.55
CA HIS A 20 -0.45 11.16 -13.09
C HIS A 20 0.13 9.82 -12.64
N ALA A 21 1.47 9.74 -12.59
CA ALA A 21 2.15 8.52 -12.20
C ALA A 21 2.07 8.39 -10.67
N ALA A 22 1.17 7.52 -10.19
CA ALA A 22 1.06 7.15 -8.78
C ALA A 22 2.32 6.43 -8.27
N LEU A 23 3.01 5.69 -9.16
CA LEU A 23 4.27 5.01 -8.87
C LEU A 23 5.42 5.72 -9.61
N VAL A 24 6.37 6.25 -8.85
CA VAL A 24 7.60 6.85 -9.36
C VAL A 24 8.76 5.91 -9.08
N SER A 25 9.44 5.44 -10.13
CA SER A 25 10.56 4.50 -10.01
C SER A 25 11.84 5.10 -10.56
N SER A 26 12.97 4.87 -9.89
CA SER A 26 14.30 5.11 -10.46
C SER A 26 14.85 3.81 -11.04
N GLY A 27 15.10 3.81 -12.35
CA GLY A 27 15.76 2.69 -13.03
C GLY A 27 17.22 2.53 -12.61
N LYS A 28 17.90 3.64 -12.28
CA LYS A 28 19.30 3.65 -11.88
C LYS A 28 19.52 3.19 -10.43
N TYR A 29 18.69 3.67 -9.51
CA TYR A 29 18.83 3.41 -8.08
C TYR A 29 17.92 2.28 -7.56
N GLY A 30 16.93 1.85 -8.34
CA GLY A 30 16.09 0.69 -8.05
C GLY A 30 15.08 0.90 -6.91
N TYR A 31 14.78 2.14 -6.55
CA TYR A 31 13.69 2.46 -5.62
C TYR A 31 12.39 2.80 -6.36
N THR A 32 11.27 2.70 -5.66
CA THR A 32 9.95 3.13 -6.12
C THR A 32 9.21 3.85 -5.00
N VAL A 33 8.34 4.79 -5.34
CA VAL A 33 7.55 5.58 -4.40
C VAL A 33 6.11 5.62 -4.91
N ASP A 34 5.14 5.16 -4.11
CA ASP A 34 3.69 5.24 -4.40
C ASP A 34 3.13 6.56 -3.83
N LEU A 35 3.42 7.67 -4.52
CA LEU A 35 3.03 9.00 -4.06
C LEU A 35 1.50 9.11 -4.01
N PRO A 36 0.95 9.89 -3.05
CA PRO A 36 -0.43 10.33 -3.14
C PRO A 36 -0.71 10.97 -4.51
N GLU A 37 -1.93 10.82 -5.02
CA GLU A 37 -2.28 11.40 -6.33
C GLU A 37 -2.26 12.93 -6.31
N GLY A 38 -2.17 13.55 -7.49
CA GLY A 38 -2.15 15.01 -7.64
C GLY A 38 -0.78 15.64 -7.45
N PHE A 39 0.29 14.86 -7.63
CA PHE A 39 1.66 15.35 -7.75
C PHE A 39 2.14 15.28 -9.20
N SER A 40 2.91 16.27 -9.61
CA SER A 40 3.58 16.31 -10.91
C SER A 40 5.05 16.63 -10.74
N MET A 41 5.90 16.04 -11.58
CA MET A 41 7.34 16.33 -11.57
C MET A 41 7.56 17.79 -11.96
N ALA A 42 8.18 18.56 -11.06
CA ALA A 42 8.51 19.97 -11.23
C ALA A 42 9.96 20.16 -11.70
N ASP A 43 10.88 19.30 -11.23
CA ASP A 43 12.30 19.32 -11.60
C ASP A 43 12.93 17.94 -11.40
N GLY A 44 14.08 17.70 -12.01
CA GLY A 44 14.82 16.44 -11.84
C GLY A 44 16.15 16.42 -12.57
N THR A 45 17.06 15.58 -12.09
CA THR A 45 18.37 15.38 -12.74
C THR A 45 18.29 14.23 -13.75
N GLU A 46 19.03 14.36 -14.85
CA GLU A 46 19.15 13.28 -15.87
C GLU A 46 19.71 11.98 -15.28
N ASP A 47 20.50 12.09 -14.22
CA ASP A 47 21.12 10.96 -13.55
C ASP A 47 20.25 10.35 -12.45
N GLU A 48 18.97 10.74 -12.35
CA GLU A 48 17.97 10.23 -11.40
C GLU A 48 18.34 10.34 -9.91
N SER A 49 19.39 11.13 -9.58
CA SER A 49 19.82 11.33 -8.19
C SER A 49 18.89 12.27 -7.43
N LEU A 50 18.09 13.08 -8.13
CA LEU A 50 17.14 14.00 -7.55
C LEU A 50 15.90 14.16 -8.43
N PHE A 51 14.72 14.09 -7.83
CA PHE A 51 13.45 14.48 -8.45
C PHE A 51 12.65 15.34 -7.48
N LEU A 52 12.10 16.45 -7.97
CA LEU A 52 11.18 17.30 -7.22
C LEU A 52 9.79 17.15 -7.81
N PHE A 53 8.83 16.84 -6.95
CA PHE A 53 7.41 16.80 -7.24
C PHE A 53 6.70 17.91 -6.49
N ALA A 54 5.77 18.57 -7.16
CA ALA A 54 4.88 19.55 -6.55
C ALA A 54 3.42 19.13 -6.77
N SER A 55 2.59 19.35 -5.76
CA SER A 55 1.16 19.11 -5.90
C SER A 55 0.48 20.30 -6.59
N ASP A 56 -0.43 20.02 -7.52
CA ASP A 56 -1.30 21.05 -8.13
C ASP A 56 -2.51 21.40 -7.24
N ARG A 57 -2.71 20.67 -6.13
CA ARG A 57 -3.89 20.77 -5.24
C ARG A 57 -3.55 21.10 -3.80
N SER A 58 -2.32 20.89 -3.37
CA SER A 58 -1.87 21.11 -2.00
C SER A 58 -0.56 21.89 -1.99
N PRO A 59 -0.21 22.57 -0.88
CA PRO A 59 1.06 23.27 -0.77
C PRO A 59 2.23 22.30 -0.49
N VAL A 60 2.03 20.99 -0.66
CA VAL A 60 3.03 19.96 -0.39
C VAL A 60 3.91 19.74 -1.62
N SER A 61 5.21 19.70 -1.37
CA SER A 61 6.23 19.25 -2.31
C SER A 61 6.90 17.99 -1.79
N VAL A 62 7.35 17.12 -2.69
CA VAL A 62 8.10 15.91 -2.37
C VAL A 62 9.40 15.90 -3.16
N LEU A 63 10.51 15.81 -2.45
CA LEU A 63 11.84 15.65 -3.02
C LEU A 63 12.31 14.21 -2.81
N LEU A 64 12.63 13.55 -3.91
CA LEU A 64 13.27 12.23 -3.93
C LEU A 64 14.75 12.45 -4.15
N VAL A 65 15.59 11.86 -3.30
CA VAL A 65 17.06 11.99 -3.42
C VAL A 65 17.69 10.62 -3.28
N ALA A 66 18.58 10.25 -4.19
CA ALA A 66 19.35 9.02 -4.11
C ALA A 66 20.84 9.27 -4.38
N GLY A 67 21.70 8.53 -3.68
CA GLY A 67 23.13 8.76 -3.77
C GLY A 67 23.96 7.86 -2.88
N GLU A 68 25.27 8.12 -2.88
CA GLU A 68 26.27 7.36 -2.11
C GLU A 68 26.62 8.08 -0.80
N CYS A 69 26.83 7.31 0.27
CA CYS A 69 27.34 7.78 1.55
C CYS A 69 28.14 6.68 2.24
N SER A 70 29.29 7.02 2.83
CA SER A 70 30.11 6.07 3.60
C SER A 70 29.64 5.86 5.04
N SER A 71 28.75 6.72 5.54
CA SER A 71 28.50 6.85 6.99
C SER A 71 27.17 6.24 7.45
N GLY A 72 26.18 6.07 6.57
CA GLY A 72 24.88 5.49 6.93
C GLY A 72 23.69 6.30 6.42
N ALA A 73 22.48 5.75 6.66
CA ALA A 73 21.24 6.40 6.27
C ALA A 73 20.98 7.72 7.05
N PRO A 74 21.22 7.80 8.38
CA PRO A 74 21.06 9.05 9.13
C PRO A 74 21.97 10.17 8.64
N GLU A 75 23.24 9.88 8.37
CA GLU A 75 24.22 10.87 7.91
C GLU A 75 23.92 11.32 6.48
N PHE A 76 23.51 10.39 5.60
CA PHE A 76 23.07 10.75 4.26
C PHE A 76 21.85 11.69 4.31
N LEU A 77 20.85 11.38 5.14
CA LEU A 77 19.68 12.24 5.30
C LEU A 77 20.06 13.59 5.92
N ALA A 78 20.89 13.62 6.96
CA ALA A 78 21.35 14.85 7.60
C ALA A 78 22.09 15.76 6.62
N SER A 79 22.98 15.19 5.81
CA SER A 79 23.71 15.94 4.78
C SER A 79 22.77 16.50 3.70
N THR A 80 21.71 15.77 3.37
CA THR A 80 20.69 16.20 2.40
C THR A 80 19.85 17.33 2.96
N LEU A 81 19.35 17.20 4.19
CA LEU A 81 18.58 18.23 4.89
C LEU A 81 19.40 19.51 5.12
N SER A 82 20.69 19.39 5.41
CA SER A 82 21.60 20.53 5.57
C SER A 82 21.71 21.36 4.28
N LYS A 83 21.77 20.70 3.10
CA LYS A 83 21.75 21.40 1.79
C LYS A 83 20.44 22.15 1.54
N LEU A 84 19.35 21.72 2.17
CA LEU A 84 18.05 22.40 2.14
C LEU A 84 17.92 23.52 3.19
N GLY A 85 18.97 23.80 3.97
CA GLY A 85 18.93 24.81 5.02
C GLY A 85 18.23 24.36 6.31
N SER A 86 18.17 23.05 6.56
CA SER A 86 17.71 22.49 7.83
C SER A 86 18.88 22.18 8.76
N SER A 87 18.68 22.38 10.06
CA SER A 87 19.59 21.95 11.13
C SER A 87 19.06 20.78 11.96
N SER A 88 17.98 20.13 11.49
CA SER A 88 17.37 19.00 12.18
C SER A 88 18.27 17.77 12.12
N VAL A 89 18.28 17.00 13.21
CA VAL A 89 19.07 15.77 13.33
C VAL A 89 18.16 14.58 13.07
N PRO A 90 18.42 13.75 12.06
CA PRO A 90 17.65 12.53 11.82
C PRO A 90 17.77 11.53 12.97
N GLU A 91 16.65 10.91 13.31
CA GLU A 91 16.60 9.75 14.19
C GLU A 91 16.96 8.48 13.41
N LYS A 92 17.74 7.61 14.06
CA LYS A 92 18.00 6.26 13.57
C LYS A 92 16.80 5.35 13.85
N VAL A 93 16.25 4.76 12.80
CA VAL A 93 15.12 3.82 12.89
C VAL A 93 15.49 2.47 12.28
N ALA A 94 14.99 1.38 12.86
CA ALA A 94 15.18 0.05 12.31
C ALA A 94 13.98 -0.33 11.45
N TRP A 95 14.21 -0.58 10.16
CA TRP A 95 13.17 -1.03 9.24
C TRP A 95 13.69 -2.22 8.44
N ARG A 96 12.95 -3.32 8.44
CA ARG A 96 13.33 -4.58 7.78
C ARG A 96 14.74 -5.07 8.17
N ARG A 97 15.11 -4.91 9.45
CA ARG A 97 16.44 -5.23 10.02
C ARG A 97 17.59 -4.42 9.39
N ARG A 98 17.29 -3.30 8.74
CA ARG A 98 18.27 -2.37 8.19
C ARG A 98 18.17 -1.05 8.93
N GLU A 99 19.32 -0.40 9.09
CA GLU A 99 19.37 0.95 9.64
C GLU A 99 18.84 1.94 8.60
N CYS A 100 17.78 2.64 8.96
CA CYS A 100 17.13 3.69 8.19
C CYS A 100 17.15 4.98 9.03
N ALA A 101 16.63 6.06 8.47
CA ALA A 101 16.45 7.30 9.21
C ALA A 101 15.04 7.88 9.02
N PHE A 102 14.58 8.56 10.05
CA PHE A 102 13.36 9.36 10.06
C PHE A 102 13.68 10.74 10.61
N CYS A 103 13.05 11.79 10.08
CA CYS A 103 13.22 13.14 10.60
C CYS A 103 11.98 13.98 10.33
N GLU A 104 11.37 14.54 11.38
CA GLU A 104 10.58 15.75 11.22
C GLU A 104 11.52 16.94 11.27
N PHE A 105 11.43 17.83 10.29
CA PHE A 105 12.41 18.88 10.12
C PHE A 105 11.76 20.22 9.78
N GLY A 106 12.49 21.29 10.14
CA GLY A 106 12.24 22.63 9.63
C GLY A 106 13.36 23.06 8.70
N MET A 107 13.02 23.77 7.63
CA MET A 107 13.99 24.41 6.75
C MET A 107 13.63 25.88 6.56
N SER A 108 14.65 26.73 6.44
CA SER A 108 14.47 28.15 6.17
C SER A 108 15.22 28.55 4.91
N ASN A 109 14.53 29.23 3.99
CA ASN A 109 15.20 29.83 2.85
C ASN A 109 15.53 31.30 3.19
N GLY A 110 16.81 31.57 3.48
CA GLY A 110 17.27 32.87 3.97
C GLY A 110 16.96 34.05 3.05
N ALA A 111 16.68 33.81 1.76
CA ALA A 111 16.35 34.84 0.78
C ALA A 111 14.84 35.20 0.70
N LEU A 112 13.94 34.30 1.16
CA LEU A 112 12.49 34.44 0.95
C LEU A 112 11.69 34.58 2.25
N SER A 113 12.33 34.56 3.43
CA SER A 113 11.68 34.60 4.74
C SER A 113 10.57 33.55 4.97
N SER A 114 10.44 32.57 4.08
CA SER A 114 9.50 31.46 4.17
C SER A 114 10.15 30.31 4.94
N ARG A 115 9.45 29.79 5.95
CA ARG A 115 9.82 28.55 6.64
C ARG A 115 8.94 27.42 6.14
N ASN A 116 9.56 26.27 5.91
CA ASN A 116 8.84 25.04 5.63
C ASN A 116 9.05 24.05 6.76
N LEU A 117 8.04 23.25 7.03
CA LEU A 117 8.13 22.06 7.86
C LEU A 117 7.88 20.83 7.01
N GLY A 118 8.48 19.71 7.41
CA GLY A 118 8.41 18.49 6.62
C GLY A 118 8.74 17.23 7.38
N VAL A 119 8.58 16.12 6.67
CA VAL A 119 8.93 14.78 7.11
C VAL A 119 9.84 14.15 6.07
N ALA A 120 10.89 13.51 6.54
CA ALA A 120 11.82 12.78 5.70
C ALA A 120 12.05 11.36 6.22
N VAL A 121 12.17 10.41 5.29
CA VAL A 121 12.71 9.08 5.55
C VAL A 121 13.90 8.82 4.64
N CYS A 122 14.81 7.97 5.09
CA CYS A 122 15.94 7.49 4.31
C CYS A 122 16.13 5.99 4.54
N ALA A 123 16.31 5.23 3.46
CA ALA A 123 16.62 3.81 3.54
C ALA A 123 17.78 3.43 2.62
N PRO A 124 18.61 2.46 3.02
CA PRO A 124 19.66 1.92 2.19
C PRO A 124 19.08 1.13 1.00
N LEU A 125 19.74 1.20 -0.15
CA LEU A 125 19.35 0.52 -1.39
C LEU A 125 20.08 -0.83 -1.54
N SER A 126 19.88 -1.52 -2.65
CA SER A 126 20.50 -2.83 -2.92
C SER A 126 22.03 -2.75 -3.08
N LYS A 127 22.54 -1.67 -3.68
CA LYS A 127 23.98 -1.41 -3.78
C LYS A 127 24.51 -0.88 -2.44
N GLU A 128 25.56 -1.51 -1.93
CA GLU A 128 26.20 -1.10 -0.68
C GLU A 128 26.65 0.37 -0.74
N GLY A 129 26.44 1.10 0.36
CA GLY A 129 26.76 2.52 0.46
C GLY A 129 25.83 3.44 -0.34
N THR A 130 24.75 2.95 -0.93
CA THR A 130 23.73 3.78 -1.58
C THR A 130 22.43 3.86 -0.78
N PHE A 131 21.76 5.01 -0.87
CA PHE A 131 20.58 5.34 -0.10
C PHE A 131 19.56 6.09 -0.95
N ALA A 132 18.29 6.01 -0.57
CA ALA A 132 17.21 6.84 -1.10
C ALA A 132 16.46 7.52 0.04
N CYS A 133 16.14 8.79 -0.17
CA CYS A 133 15.36 9.64 0.71
C CYS A 133 14.05 10.04 0.04
N VAL A 134 12.96 10.06 0.82
CA VAL A 134 11.73 10.77 0.48
C VAL A 134 11.58 11.90 1.46
N ILE A 135 11.57 13.14 0.97
CA ILE A 135 11.53 14.37 1.77
C ILE A 135 10.28 15.14 1.36
N SER A 136 9.25 15.13 2.20
CA SER A 136 8.00 15.83 1.95
C SER A 136 7.92 17.08 2.84
N PHE A 137 7.48 18.21 2.29
CA PHE A 137 7.43 19.46 3.03
C PHE A 137 6.41 20.44 2.46
N CYS A 138 6.00 21.39 3.28
CA CYS A 138 5.12 22.50 2.91
C CYS A 138 5.40 23.72 3.79
N PRO A 139 4.82 24.89 3.51
CA PRO A 139 4.92 26.06 4.38
C PRO A 139 4.51 25.74 5.82
N GLU A 140 5.22 26.31 6.80
CA GLU A 140 5.04 26.06 8.24
C GLU A 140 3.56 26.23 8.67
N GLU A 141 2.88 27.25 8.14
CA GLU A 141 1.47 27.53 8.41
C GLU A 141 0.51 26.47 7.88
N SER A 142 0.92 25.68 6.89
CA SER A 142 0.11 24.62 6.27
C SER A 142 0.40 23.25 6.89
N PHE A 143 1.54 23.07 7.56
CA PHE A 143 2.01 21.76 8.00
C PHE A 143 1.01 21.02 8.89
N GLY A 144 0.37 21.71 9.84
CA GLY A 144 -0.64 21.08 10.70
C GLY A 144 -1.79 20.43 9.93
N ALA A 145 -2.21 21.01 8.79
CA ALA A 145 -3.31 20.48 7.98
C ALA A 145 -2.87 19.39 6.99
N TYR A 146 -1.59 19.38 6.58
CA TYR A 146 -1.05 18.52 5.53
C TYR A 146 0.00 17.52 6.03
N ARG A 147 0.26 17.44 7.34
CA ARG A 147 1.24 16.53 7.94
C ARG A 147 1.00 15.08 7.54
N ASP A 148 -0.26 14.62 7.50
CA ASP A 148 -0.58 13.25 7.11
C ASP A 148 -0.31 12.97 5.62
N LEU A 149 -0.46 13.97 4.76
CA LEU A 149 -0.09 13.87 3.34
C LEU A 149 1.44 13.76 3.19
N CYS A 150 2.20 14.55 3.96
CA CYS A 150 3.65 14.44 4.04
C CYS A 150 4.08 13.04 4.54
N LEU A 151 3.48 12.56 5.63
CA LEU A 151 3.76 11.23 6.18
C LEU A 151 3.40 10.11 5.20
N SER A 152 2.27 10.19 4.51
CA SER A 152 1.86 9.21 3.49
C SER A 152 2.87 9.13 2.34
N ALA A 153 3.33 10.29 1.85
CA ALA A 153 4.37 10.35 0.83
C ALA A 153 5.68 9.72 1.33
N ALA A 154 6.14 10.08 2.53
CA ALA A 154 7.35 9.51 3.11
C ALA A 154 7.25 7.99 3.35
N ASP A 155 6.10 7.50 3.83
CA ASP A 155 5.89 6.07 4.11
C ASP A 155 5.84 5.19 2.86
N SER A 156 5.64 5.81 1.69
CA SER A 156 5.47 5.09 0.42
C SER A 156 6.77 4.55 -0.20
N LEU A 157 7.94 4.86 0.36
CA LEU A 157 9.24 4.39 -0.16
C LEU A 157 9.34 2.86 -0.20
N CYS A 158 9.66 2.33 -1.37
CA CYS A 158 10.02 0.95 -1.64
C CYS A 158 11.46 0.89 -2.19
N VAL A 159 12.33 0.08 -1.58
CA VAL A 159 13.76 -0.03 -1.95
C VAL A 159 14.14 -1.37 -2.58
N ASP A 160 13.21 -2.32 -2.60
CA ASP A 160 13.32 -3.65 -3.22
C ASP A 160 11.93 -4.33 -3.29
N GLU A 161 11.83 -5.49 -3.96
CA GLU A 161 10.57 -6.24 -4.07
C GLU A 161 9.90 -6.56 -2.73
N GLY A 162 10.70 -6.89 -1.70
CA GLY A 162 10.18 -7.20 -0.38
C GLY A 162 9.60 -5.99 0.36
N SER A 163 10.01 -4.76 0.01
CA SER A 163 9.49 -3.54 0.65
C SER A 163 8.05 -3.21 0.27
N PHE A 164 7.56 -3.76 -0.85
CA PHE A 164 6.17 -3.64 -1.28
C PHE A 164 5.19 -4.47 -0.45
N ARG A 165 5.70 -5.46 0.30
CA ARG A 165 4.90 -6.45 1.03
C ARG A 165 4.99 -6.29 2.55
N VAL A 166 5.45 -5.14 3.01
CA VAL A 166 5.62 -4.82 4.43
C VAL A 166 5.21 -3.39 4.73
N PRO A 167 4.87 -3.07 6.00
CA PRO A 167 4.68 -1.69 6.45
C PRO A 167 5.84 -0.79 6.03
N GLY A 168 5.54 0.46 5.70
CA GLY A 168 6.56 1.48 5.43
C GLY A 168 7.31 1.91 6.69
N ILE A 169 8.33 2.74 6.50
CA ILE A 169 9.22 3.20 7.59
C ILE A 169 8.45 4.01 8.62
N VAL A 170 7.54 4.89 8.19
CA VAL A 170 6.72 5.74 9.07
C VAL A 170 5.75 4.86 9.85
N ALA A 171 5.05 3.93 9.18
CA ALA A 171 4.12 3.02 9.85
C ALA A 171 4.81 2.18 10.94
N GLU A 172 5.98 1.63 10.63
CA GLU A 172 6.76 0.81 11.58
C GLU A 172 7.39 1.66 12.70
N HIS A 173 7.76 2.91 12.43
CA HIS A 173 8.37 3.79 13.43
C HIS A 173 7.35 4.33 14.45
N PHE A 174 6.19 4.83 13.99
CA PHE A 174 5.20 5.45 14.88
C PHE A 174 4.44 4.43 15.73
N VAL A 175 4.20 3.23 15.19
CA VAL A 175 3.52 2.15 15.91
C VAL A 175 4.31 0.85 15.75
N PRO A 176 5.45 0.72 16.47
CA PRO A 176 6.34 -0.41 16.30
C PRO A 176 5.69 -1.71 16.70
N ARG A 177 6.12 -2.80 16.06
CA ARG A 177 5.62 -4.14 16.36
C ARG A 177 5.95 -4.51 17.81
N GLY A 178 4.90 -4.87 18.54
CA GLY A 178 5.03 -5.42 19.89
C GLY A 178 5.43 -6.89 19.87
N LYS A 179 5.37 -7.52 21.04
CA LYS A 179 5.57 -8.97 21.16
C LYS A 179 4.54 -9.75 20.35
N SER A 180 4.91 -10.96 19.95
CA SER A 180 3.97 -11.93 19.36
C SER A 180 2.93 -12.34 20.40
N VAL A 181 1.65 -12.25 20.03
CA VAL A 181 0.50 -12.63 20.84
C VAL A 181 -0.24 -13.78 20.14
N PRO A 182 -0.51 -14.90 20.84
CA PRO A 182 -1.25 -16.02 20.27
C PRO A 182 -2.64 -15.62 19.78
N LEU A 183 -3.07 -16.23 18.70
CA LEU A 183 -4.39 -16.08 18.10
C LEU A 183 -4.87 -17.46 17.67
N ASN A 184 -6.07 -17.84 18.09
CA ASN A 184 -6.73 -19.05 17.62
C ASN A 184 -7.88 -18.65 16.70
N MET A 185 -7.97 -19.32 15.56
CA MET A 185 -9.00 -19.12 14.55
C MET A 185 -9.62 -20.46 14.19
N ARG A 186 -10.88 -20.44 13.78
CA ARG A 186 -11.56 -21.63 13.26
C ARG A 186 -12.01 -21.39 11.83
N VAL A 187 -11.43 -22.13 10.88
CA VAL A 187 -11.74 -22.00 9.44
C VAL A 187 -12.20 -23.34 8.91
N SER A 188 -13.41 -23.41 8.37
CA SER A 188 -13.99 -24.65 7.81
C SER A 188 -13.93 -25.86 8.75
N GLY A 189 -14.08 -25.63 10.06
CA GLY A 189 -14.04 -26.66 11.09
C GLY A 189 -12.66 -26.95 11.66
N THR A 190 -11.58 -26.52 11.00
CA THR A 190 -10.18 -26.66 11.45
C THR A 190 -9.82 -25.56 12.45
N GLU A 191 -9.29 -25.95 13.61
CA GLU A 191 -8.69 -25.03 14.58
C GLU A 191 -7.25 -24.70 14.15
N ILE A 192 -6.93 -23.41 14.10
CA ILE A 192 -5.66 -22.89 13.61
C ILE A 192 -5.05 -22.03 14.70
N ALA A 193 -3.91 -22.47 15.21
CA ALA A 193 -3.10 -21.71 16.16
C ALA A 193 -2.06 -20.89 15.40
N THR A 194 -2.12 -19.56 15.55
CA THR A 194 -1.22 -18.61 14.91
C THR A 194 -0.88 -17.48 15.89
N SER A 195 -0.26 -16.40 15.41
CA SER A 195 0.00 -15.21 16.19
C SER A 195 0.01 -13.94 15.34
N VAL A 196 -0.26 -12.82 16.01
CA VAL A 196 -0.09 -11.46 15.49
C VAL A 196 0.73 -10.66 16.49
N CYS A 197 1.37 -9.56 16.08
CA CYS A 197 2.02 -8.69 17.07
C CYS A 197 0.97 -7.86 17.83
N GLU A 198 1.25 -7.59 19.11
CA GLU A 198 0.36 -6.85 20.03
C GLU A 198 -0.18 -5.53 19.44
N ASN A 199 0.67 -4.83 18.69
CA ASN A 199 0.35 -3.52 18.11
C ASN A 199 -0.14 -3.57 16.66
N ASP A 200 -0.22 -4.75 16.01
CA ASP A 200 -0.50 -4.83 14.56
C ASP A 200 -1.85 -4.21 14.17
N SER A 201 -2.91 -4.39 14.99
CA SER A 201 -4.20 -3.73 14.78
C SER A 201 -4.14 -2.20 14.93
N ALA A 202 -3.47 -1.70 15.96
CA ALA A 202 -3.32 -0.26 16.19
C ALA A 202 -2.48 0.39 15.08
N ALA A 203 -1.46 -0.30 14.60
CA ALA A 203 -0.61 0.17 13.53
C ALA A 203 -1.34 0.21 12.18
N ASN A 204 -2.08 -0.84 11.83
CA ASN A 204 -2.91 -0.85 10.62
C ASN A 204 -4.00 0.23 10.66
N ARG A 205 -4.60 0.46 11.84
CA ARG A 205 -5.51 1.60 12.07
C ARG A 205 -4.82 2.94 11.81
N SER A 206 -3.62 3.15 12.34
CA SER A 206 -2.87 4.39 12.14
C SER A 206 -2.63 4.67 10.65
N VAL A 207 -2.31 3.63 9.85
CA VAL A 207 -2.20 3.74 8.40
C VAL A 207 -3.54 4.12 7.76
N ILE A 208 -4.62 3.41 8.08
CA ILE A 208 -5.97 3.72 7.55
C ILE A 208 -6.34 5.18 7.80
N ASP A 209 -6.19 5.66 9.03
CA ASP A 209 -6.61 7.02 9.41
C ASP A 209 -5.74 8.07 8.72
N ARG A 210 -4.42 7.85 8.63
CA ARG A 210 -3.48 8.73 7.91
C ARG A 210 -3.77 8.76 6.41
N GLU A 211 -3.97 7.61 5.78
CA GLU A 211 -4.22 7.54 4.34
C GLU A 211 -5.61 8.10 3.99
N PHE A 212 -6.60 7.97 4.87
CA PHE A 212 -7.89 8.63 4.69
C PHE A 212 -7.77 10.15 4.80
N SER A 213 -6.98 10.64 5.76
CA SER A 213 -6.64 12.06 5.88
C SER A 213 -5.95 12.57 4.60
N ALA A 214 -4.92 11.86 4.12
CA ALA A 214 -4.21 12.18 2.87
C ALA A 214 -5.16 12.16 1.65
N PHE A 215 -6.01 11.13 1.53
CA PHE A 215 -7.03 11.02 0.49
C PHE A 215 -7.96 12.24 0.47
N LYS A 216 -8.51 12.65 1.62
CA LYS A 216 -9.34 13.87 1.70
C LYS A 216 -8.59 15.12 1.26
N ARG A 217 -7.30 15.24 1.60
CA ARG A 217 -6.46 16.39 1.20
C ARG A 217 -6.14 16.40 -0.29
N THR A 218 -5.94 15.23 -0.90
CA THR A 218 -5.74 15.09 -2.35
C THR A 218 -6.99 15.48 -3.12
N LEU A 219 -8.18 15.12 -2.64
CA LEU A 219 -9.43 15.44 -3.34
C LEU A 219 -9.91 16.87 -3.11
N GLY A 220 -9.75 17.43 -1.92
CA GLY A 220 -10.32 18.75 -1.60
C GLY A 220 -11.85 18.81 -1.84
N ASP A 221 -12.38 20.02 -2.01
CA ASP A 221 -13.81 20.23 -2.25
C ASP A 221 -14.16 20.07 -3.74
N GLY A 222 -14.97 19.06 -4.07
CA GLY A 222 -15.65 18.96 -5.38
C GLY A 222 -14.91 18.22 -6.49
N VAL A 223 -13.83 17.49 -6.20
CA VAL A 223 -13.12 16.68 -7.21
C VAL A 223 -13.91 15.40 -7.53
N CYS A 224 -14.10 15.17 -8.83
CA CYS A 224 -14.72 13.98 -9.39
C CYS A 224 -13.90 13.47 -10.60
N GLY A 225 -14.15 12.23 -11.02
CA GLY A 225 -13.49 11.61 -12.19
C GLY A 225 -12.21 10.84 -11.84
N ASN A 226 -11.28 10.74 -12.79
CA ASN A 226 -10.16 9.80 -12.74
C ASN A 226 -9.23 10.00 -11.54
N LEU A 227 -9.00 11.25 -11.11
CA LEU A 227 -8.17 11.55 -9.93
C LEU A 227 -8.78 10.97 -8.65
N ALA A 228 -10.11 11.05 -8.51
CA ALA A 228 -10.80 10.49 -7.35
C ALA A 228 -10.71 8.97 -7.32
N LEU A 229 -10.84 8.32 -8.48
CA LEU A 229 -10.67 6.88 -8.60
C LEU A 229 -9.24 6.45 -8.28
N ALA A 230 -8.23 7.13 -8.83
CA ALA A 230 -6.82 6.84 -8.57
C ALA A 230 -6.47 7.01 -7.07
N ALA A 231 -6.95 8.08 -6.43
CA ALA A 231 -6.70 8.33 -5.02
C ALA A 231 -7.37 7.26 -4.14
N TRP A 232 -8.55 6.78 -4.54
CA TRP A 232 -9.25 5.70 -3.85
C TRP A 232 -8.51 4.37 -3.99
N GLN A 233 -7.97 4.07 -5.19
CA GLN A 233 -7.09 2.91 -5.40
C GLN A 233 -5.85 3.00 -4.50
N ARG A 234 -5.15 4.15 -4.49
CA ARG A 234 -3.96 4.38 -3.66
C ARG A 234 -4.25 4.16 -2.17
N PHE A 235 -5.40 4.63 -1.68
CA PHE A 235 -5.80 4.46 -0.28
C PHE A 235 -5.78 2.98 0.12
N TYR A 236 -6.49 2.12 -0.62
CA TYR A 236 -6.50 0.69 -0.32
C TYR A 236 -5.16 0.01 -0.59
N ARG A 237 -4.38 0.46 -1.60
CA ARG A 237 -3.02 -0.07 -1.83
C ARG A 237 -2.11 0.13 -0.62
N ALA A 238 -2.10 1.31 0.01
CA ALA A 238 -1.29 1.53 1.21
C ALA A 238 -1.74 0.66 2.39
N VAL A 239 -3.05 0.58 2.61
CA VAL A 239 -3.63 -0.26 3.67
C VAL A 239 -3.26 -1.73 3.45
N ALA A 240 -3.36 -2.23 2.21
CA ALA A 240 -3.00 -3.59 1.85
C ALA A 240 -1.50 -3.87 2.05
N ARG A 241 -0.63 -2.95 1.60
CA ARG A 241 0.82 -3.04 1.80
C ARG A 241 1.19 -3.19 3.27
N ASP A 242 0.59 -2.38 4.14
CA ASP A 242 0.80 -2.50 5.59
C ASP A 242 0.30 -3.85 6.13
N ALA A 243 -0.91 -4.26 5.74
CA ALA A 243 -1.53 -5.50 6.21
C ALA A 243 -0.75 -6.76 5.76
N LEU A 244 -0.14 -6.78 4.58
CA LEU A 244 0.57 -7.94 4.06
C LEU A 244 1.70 -8.43 4.96
N GLY A 245 2.57 -7.51 5.39
CA GLY A 245 3.67 -7.87 6.28
C GLY A 245 3.16 -8.32 7.64
N ARG A 246 2.09 -7.69 8.13
CA ARG A 246 1.46 -8.01 9.42
C ARG A 246 0.81 -9.38 9.42
N LEU A 247 0.21 -9.77 8.31
CA LEU A 247 -0.57 -10.99 8.15
C LEU A 247 0.20 -12.15 7.51
N SER A 248 1.46 -11.96 7.14
CA SER A 248 2.30 -13.01 6.52
C SER A 248 2.35 -14.32 7.33
N ARG A 249 2.51 -14.23 8.66
CA ARG A 249 2.50 -15.40 9.54
C ARG A 249 1.15 -16.10 9.58
N VAL A 250 0.07 -15.32 9.69
CA VAL A 250 -1.30 -15.83 9.71
C VAL A 250 -1.60 -16.55 8.41
N ALA A 251 -1.26 -15.95 7.26
CA ALA A 251 -1.46 -16.57 5.96
C ALA A 251 -0.71 -17.90 5.84
N PHE A 252 0.55 -17.95 6.27
CA PHE A 252 1.35 -19.18 6.28
C PHE A 252 0.72 -20.28 7.16
N ASP A 253 0.41 -19.96 8.42
CA ASP A 253 -0.15 -20.95 9.36
C ASP A 253 -1.53 -21.44 8.88
N VAL A 254 -2.35 -20.55 8.31
CA VAL A 254 -3.66 -20.89 7.75
C VAL A 254 -3.53 -21.79 6.53
N GLN A 255 -2.64 -21.47 5.58
CA GLN A 255 -2.42 -22.30 4.40
C GLN A 255 -1.97 -23.71 4.81
N ALA A 256 -0.99 -23.81 5.69
CA ALA A 256 -0.48 -25.08 6.19
C ALA A 256 -1.56 -25.90 6.92
N ALA A 257 -2.41 -25.26 7.73
CA ALA A 257 -3.46 -25.95 8.47
C ALA A 257 -4.62 -26.43 7.58
N LEU A 258 -4.83 -25.80 6.42
CA LEU A 258 -5.93 -26.14 5.51
C LEU A 258 -5.50 -27.06 4.36
N GLU A 259 -4.21 -27.33 4.18
CA GLU A 259 -3.65 -28.08 3.04
C GLU A 259 -4.33 -29.44 2.84
N ASP A 260 -4.36 -30.29 3.87
CA ASP A 260 -4.97 -31.63 3.78
C ASP A 260 -6.48 -31.56 3.50
N ALA A 261 -7.20 -30.70 4.24
CA ALA A 261 -8.64 -30.54 4.06
C ALA A 261 -9.01 -29.95 2.68
N ALA A 262 -8.14 -29.12 2.11
CA ALA A 262 -8.30 -28.60 0.76
C ALA A 262 -8.04 -29.67 -0.30
N ALA A 263 -6.98 -30.48 -0.12
CA ALA A 263 -6.67 -31.60 -1.01
C ALA A 263 -7.77 -32.69 -0.99
N GLU A 264 -8.39 -32.95 0.15
CA GLU A 264 -9.55 -33.85 0.26
C GLU A 264 -10.78 -33.32 -0.50
N LYS A 265 -10.98 -31.99 -0.52
CA LYS A 265 -12.10 -31.36 -1.21
C LYS A 265 -11.91 -31.27 -2.72
N ASP A 266 -10.70 -30.94 -3.17
CA ASP A 266 -10.37 -30.78 -4.59
C ASP A 266 -8.88 -31.08 -4.81
N ALA A 267 -8.54 -32.36 -4.98
CA ALA A 267 -7.16 -32.82 -5.14
C ALA A 267 -6.48 -32.26 -6.40
N GLU A 268 -7.25 -31.90 -7.43
CA GLU A 268 -6.72 -31.29 -8.65
C GLU A 268 -6.47 -29.78 -8.46
N LYS A 269 -7.25 -29.12 -7.59
CA LYS A 269 -7.20 -27.66 -7.38
C LYS A 269 -7.28 -27.29 -5.89
N PRO A 270 -6.30 -27.69 -5.07
CA PRO A 270 -6.32 -27.45 -3.63
C PRO A 270 -6.35 -25.94 -3.30
N ASP A 271 -5.66 -25.10 -4.09
CA ASP A 271 -5.68 -23.64 -3.91
C ASP A 271 -7.08 -23.05 -4.05
N ALA A 272 -7.88 -23.53 -5.00
CA ALA A 272 -9.27 -23.10 -5.16
C ALA A 272 -10.14 -23.57 -3.98
N ALA A 273 -9.85 -24.72 -3.39
CA ALA A 273 -10.51 -25.19 -2.18
C ALA A 273 -10.13 -24.35 -0.96
N VAL A 274 -8.84 -24.03 -0.77
CA VAL A 274 -8.37 -23.10 0.29
C VAL A 274 -9.07 -21.74 0.15
N ALA A 275 -9.06 -21.16 -1.04
CA ALA A 275 -9.72 -19.88 -1.29
C ALA A 275 -11.20 -19.94 -0.92
N GLN A 276 -11.93 -20.98 -1.35
CA GLN A 276 -13.35 -21.14 -1.05
C GLN A 276 -13.61 -21.34 0.46
N MET A 277 -12.73 -22.06 1.17
CA MET A 277 -12.82 -22.23 2.62
C MET A 277 -12.66 -20.91 3.36
N LEU A 278 -11.76 -20.04 2.89
CA LEU A 278 -11.57 -18.69 3.43
C LEU A 278 -12.74 -17.76 3.10
N LEU A 279 -13.28 -17.83 1.89
CA LEU A 279 -14.47 -17.08 1.51
C LEU A 279 -15.66 -17.43 2.41
N SER A 280 -15.93 -18.72 2.61
CA SER A 280 -17.01 -19.17 3.50
C SER A 280 -16.78 -18.75 4.95
N TRP A 281 -15.54 -18.80 5.44
CA TRP A 281 -15.20 -18.30 6.77
C TRP A 281 -15.47 -16.80 6.93
N ALA A 282 -15.06 -15.98 5.95
CA ALA A 282 -15.30 -14.53 6.00
C ALA A 282 -16.80 -14.16 5.95
N GLN A 283 -17.62 -14.96 5.25
CA GLN A 283 -19.07 -14.80 5.20
C GLN A 283 -19.76 -15.06 6.55
N ASP A 284 -19.13 -15.84 7.44
CA ASP A 284 -19.67 -16.15 8.76
C ASP A 284 -19.32 -15.11 9.82
N LEU A 285 -18.31 -14.26 9.59
CA LEU A 285 -17.92 -13.17 10.49
C LEU A 285 -19.08 -12.20 10.76
N ARG A 286 -19.06 -11.52 11.91
CA ARG A 286 -20.06 -10.51 12.29
C ARG A 286 -19.96 -9.28 11.40
N TYR A 287 -21.08 -8.88 10.78
CA TYR A 287 -21.12 -7.69 9.93
C TYR A 287 -21.39 -6.46 10.80
N GLU A 288 -20.48 -5.49 10.75
CA GLU A 288 -20.55 -4.27 11.54
C GLU A 288 -19.76 -3.16 10.87
N ARG A 289 -20.42 -2.02 10.62
CA ARG A 289 -19.77 -0.80 10.15
C ARG A 289 -19.16 -0.07 11.34
N ARG A 290 -17.94 0.46 11.16
CA ARG A 290 -17.15 0.98 12.28
C ARG A 290 -17.57 2.39 12.68
N SER A 291 -17.90 3.25 11.72
CA SER A 291 -18.23 4.64 12.00
C SER A 291 -19.17 5.23 10.98
N ALA A 292 -20.12 6.04 11.45
CA ALA A 292 -20.88 6.95 10.60
C ALA A 292 -20.25 8.35 10.51
N ASP A 293 -19.08 8.55 11.15
CA ASP A 293 -18.37 9.82 11.18
C ASP A 293 -17.67 10.08 9.84
N VAL A 294 -18.10 11.12 9.13
CA VAL A 294 -17.54 11.50 7.82
C VAL A 294 -16.06 11.90 7.90
N ASP A 295 -15.58 12.23 9.09
CA ASP A 295 -14.18 12.59 9.28
C ASP A 295 -13.26 11.41 9.53
N LYS A 296 -13.80 10.20 9.68
CA LYS A 296 -13.05 8.96 9.89
C LYS A 296 -13.34 7.97 8.78
N ALA A 297 -12.34 7.13 8.47
CA ALA A 297 -12.57 6.02 7.56
C ALA A 297 -13.58 5.05 8.19
N ASP A 298 -14.73 4.87 7.54
CA ASP A 298 -15.66 3.80 7.86
C ASP A 298 -15.16 2.48 7.25
N PHE A 299 -14.05 2.02 7.84
CA PHE A 299 -13.28 0.87 7.40
C PHE A 299 -12.60 0.29 8.62
N SER A 300 -12.80 -0.99 8.93
CA SER A 300 -12.16 -1.69 10.07
C SER A 300 -10.68 -2.03 9.78
N ASP A 301 -9.85 -2.14 10.83
CA ASP A 301 -8.45 -2.50 10.61
C ASP A 301 -8.38 -3.98 10.29
N VAL A 302 -7.64 -4.31 9.23
CA VAL A 302 -7.65 -5.63 8.60
C VAL A 302 -7.22 -6.72 9.58
N VAL A 303 -6.33 -6.40 10.52
CA VAL A 303 -5.82 -7.33 11.53
C VAL A 303 -6.90 -7.67 12.57
N SER A 304 -7.74 -6.71 12.99
CA SER A 304 -8.81 -6.97 13.97
C SER A 304 -9.90 -7.90 13.45
N VAL A 305 -10.09 -7.96 12.12
CA VAL A 305 -11.09 -8.83 11.46
C VAL A 305 -10.86 -10.30 11.82
N LEU A 306 -9.60 -10.72 12.01
CA LEU A 306 -9.24 -12.08 12.41
C LEU A 306 -9.86 -12.52 13.76
N ARG A 307 -10.23 -11.56 14.61
CA ARG A 307 -10.77 -11.78 15.96
C ARG A 307 -12.29 -11.67 16.04
N ASP A 308 -12.96 -11.56 14.88
CA ASP A 308 -14.42 -11.38 14.78
C ASP A 308 -14.95 -10.19 15.62
N CYS A 309 -14.19 -9.09 15.65
CA CYS A 309 -14.58 -7.87 16.35
C CYS A 309 -15.63 -7.02 15.60
N GLY A 310 -16.24 -7.56 14.54
CA GLY A 310 -17.11 -6.83 13.61
C GLY A 310 -16.33 -6.25 12.42
N SER A 311 -16.88 -6.39 11.22
CA SER A 311 -16.26 -5.92 9.96
C SER A 311 -17.27 -5.62 8.87
N ASP A 312 -16.92 -4.70 7.97
CA ASP A 312 -17.69 -4.35 6.77
C ASP A 312 -17.23 -5.16 5.54
N CYS A 313 -17.85 -4.91 4.39
CA CYS A 313 -17.52 -5.57 3.11
C CYS A 313 -16.07 -5.32 2.69
N ASP A 314 -15.61 -4.08 2.86
CA ASP A 314 -14.28 -3.63 2.47
C ASP A 314 -13.22 -4.40 3.27
N SER A 315 -13.36 -4.42 4.59
CA SER A 315 -12.39 -4.99 5.52
C SER A 315 -12.23 -6.50 5.31
N ARG A 316 -13.34 -7.20 5.07
CA ARG A 316 -13.34 -8.64 4.80
C ARG A 316 -12.73 -8.98 3.46
N SER A 317 -13.17 -8.29 2.41
CA SER A 317 -12.68 -8.53 1.05
C SER A 317 -11.18 -8.19 0.95
N LEU A 318 -10.73 -7.11 1.61
CA LEU A 318 -9.31 -6.76 1.67
C LEU A 318 -8.50 -7.76 2.50
N LEU A 319 -9.02 -8.22 3.65
CA LEU A 319 -8.38 -9.27 4.44
C LEU A 319 -8.11 -10.51 3.59
N LEU A 320 -9.14 -11.02 2.90
CA LEU A 320 -8.97 -12.22 2.09
C LEU A 320 -8.01 -11.99 0.93
N ALA A 321 -8.05 -10.82 0.27
CA ALA A 321 -7.12 -10.50 -0.79
C ALA A 321 -5.67 -10.54 -0.26
N VAL A 322 -5.42 -9.94 0.90
CA VAL A 322 -4.09 -9.95 1.56
C VAL A 322 -3.66 -11.36 1.95
N LEU A 323 -4.53 -12.19 2.54
CA LEU A 323 -4.21 -13.57 2.91
C LEU A 323 -3.87 -14.41 1.67
N LEU A 324 -4.72 -14.37 0.64
CA LEU A 324 -4.51 -15.14 -0.60
C LEU A 324 -3.25 -14.69 -1.34
N LYS A 325 -2.97 -13.39 -1.39
CA LYS A 325 -1.72 -12.86 -1.96
C LYS A 325 -0.47 -13.34 -1.22
N ASN A 326 -0.53 -13.46 0.10
CA ASN A 326 0.56 -14.05 0.91
C ASN A 326 0.70 -15.56 0.70
N MET A 327 -0.37 -16.27 0.32
CA MET A 327 -0.38 -17.70 -0.02
C MET A 327 0.12 -17.98 -1.44
N GLY A 328 0.49 -16.94 -2.20
CA GLY A 328 0.97 -17.06 -3.58
C GLY A 328 -0.13 -17.01 -4.64
N MET A 329 -1.40 -16.81 -4.26
CA MET A 329 -2.50 -16.69 -5.21
C MET A 329 -2.64 -15.25 -5.70
N ASP A 330 -2.84 -15.09 -7.00
CA ASP A 330 -3.08 -13.77 -7.57
C ASP A 330 -4.48 -13.27 -7.20
N SER A 331 -4.53 -12.19 -6.44
CA SER A 331 -5.75 -11.61 -5.90
C SER A 331 -5.77 -10.10 -6.06
N CYS A 332 -6.99 -9.57 -6.15
CA CYS A 332 -7.31 -8.18 -6.36
C CYS A 332 -8.47 -7.81 -5.43
N PHE A 333 -8.59 -6.53 -5.11
CA PHE A 333 -9.72 -5.99 -4.35
C PHE A 333 -10.58 -5.12 -5.27
N PHE A 334 -11.89 -5.31 -5.23
CA PHE A 334 -12.84 -4.52 -6.02
C PHE A 334 -13.74 -3.72 -5.10
N VAL A 335 -13.92 -2.43 -5.40
CA VAL A 335 -14.81 -1.54 -4.66
C VAL A 335 -15.74 -0.81 -5.60
N SER A 336 -16.96 -0.50 -5.17
CA SER A 336 -17.92 0.23 -5.99
C SER A 336 -18.68 1.25 -5.16
N SER A 337 -18.59 2.53 -5.55
CA SER A 337 -19.48 3.56 -5.01
C SER A 337 -20.93 3.35 -5.48
N ALA A 338 -21.11 2.90 -6.73
CA ALA A 338 -22.44 2.66 -7.31
C ALA A 338 -23.20 1.54 -6.60
N TYR A 339 -22.49 0.52 -6.12
CA TYR A 339 -23.07 -0.58 -5.34
C TYR A 339 -22.91 -0.42 -3.83
N SER A 340 -22.11 0.56 -3.38
CA SER A 340 -21.74 0.73 -1.97
C SER A 340 -21.26 -0.59 -1.36
N HIS A 341 -20.39 -1.29 -2.09
CA HIS A 341 -19.97 -2.66 -1.77
C HIS A 341 -18.54 -2.93 -2.22
N ALA A 342 -17.94 -3.97 -1.64
CA ALA A 342 -16.62 -4.45 -1.99
C ALA A 342 -16.57 -5.97 -2.14
N LEU A 343 -15.81 -6.44 -3.13
CA LEU A 343 -15.66 -7.85 -3.47
C LEU A 343 -14.18 -8.25 -3.51
N LEU A 344 -13.93 -9.52 -3.25
CA LEU A 344 -12.64 -10.16 -3.50
C LEU A 344 -12.55 -10.61 -4.96
N GLY A 345 -11.41 -10.38 -5.59
CA GLY A 345 -11.00 -11.02 -6.83
C GLY A 345 -9.87 -12.02 -6.61
N VAL A 346 -9.93 -13.19 -7.23
CA VAL A 346 -8.82 -14.16 -7.23
C VAL A 346 -8.77 -14.96 -8.54
N VAL A 347 -7.57 -15.20 -9.04
CA VAL A 347 -7.33 -16.07 -10.20
C VAL A 347 -7.38 -17.53 -9.73
N LEU A 348 -8.42 -18.27 -10.14
CA LEU A 348 -8.57 -19.69 -9.85
C LEU A 348 -8.74 -20.47 -11.16
N ASP A 349 -7.65 -21.11 -11.59
CA ASP A 349 -7.58 -21.73 -12.91
C ASP A 349 -8.66 -22.80 -13.14
N GLY A 350 -9.32 -22.69 -14.29
CA GLY A 350 -10.37 -23.60 -14.73
C GLY A 350 -11.62 -23.63 -13.85
N LYS A 351 -11.86 -22.61 -13.02
CA LYS A 351 -13.19 -22.33 -12.44
C LYS A 351 -13.89 -21.29 -13.34
N LEU A 352 -15.22 -21.41 -13.46
CA LEU A 352 -16.05 -20.53 -14.27
C LEU A 352 -17.02 -19.75 -13.38
N GLY A 353 -17.50 -18.61 -13.88
CA GLY A 353 -18.44 -17.75 -13.17
C GLY A 353 -18.13 -16.27 -13.43
N GLN A 354 -18.77 -15.40 -12.65
CA GLN A 354 -18.59 -13.97 -12.81
C GLN A 354 -17.20 -13.52 -12.36
N ALA A 355 -16.56 -12.79 -13.26
CA ALA A 355 -15.16 -12.40 -13.16
C ALA A 355 -14.94 -11.04 -13.80
N ILE A 356 -13.85 -10.39 -13.43
CA ILE A 356 -13.32 -9.21 -14.12
C ILE A 356 -11.94 -9.58 -14.70
N GLU A 357 -11.69 -9.17 -15.93
CA GLU A 357 -10.41 -9.40 -16.61
C GLU A 357 -9.53 -8.15 -16.48
N ILE A 358 -8.31 -8.33 -15.99
CA ILE A 358 -7.31 -7.27 -15.80
C ILE A 358 -5.98 -7.82 -16.32
N ASP A 359 -5.34 -7.12 -17.25
CA ASP A 359 -4.04 -7.51 -17.83
C ASP A 359 -3.95 -8.98 -18.28
N GLY A 360 -5.03 -9.49 -18.87
CA GLY A 360 -5.12 -10.87 -19.37
C GLY A 360 -5.37 -11.94 -18.30
N LYS A 361 -5.49 -11.55 -17.03
CA LYS A 361 -5.84 -12.44 -15.91
C LYS A 361 -7.32 -12.33 -15.58
N ARG A 362 -7.95 -13.47 -15.29
CA ARG A 362 -9.38 -13.56 -14.98
C ARG A 362 -9.59 -13.71 -13.47
N TYR A 363 -9.97 -12.62 -12.81
CA TYR A 363 -10.26 -12.59 -11.38
C TYR A 363 -11.72 -12.98 -11.12
N LEU A 364 -11.94 -14.17 -10.56
CA LEU A 364 -13.28 -14.60 -10.12
C LEU A 364 -13.70 -13.82 -8.88
N LEU A 365 -14.94 -13.36 -8.89
CA LEU A 365 -15.49 -12.53 -7.81
C LEU A 365 -15.99 -13.39 -6.66
N GLY A 366 -15.65 -13.01 -5.43
CA GLY A 366 -16.14 -13.58 -4.18
C GLY A 366 -16.79 -12.53 -3.30
N ASP A 367 -18.07 -12.72 -2.98
CA ASP A 367 -18.79 -11.85 -2.04
C ASP A 367 -18.63 -12.36 -0.60
N THR A 368 -18.04 -11.54 0.26
CA THR A 368 -17.73 -11.87 1.66
C THR A 368 -18.87 -11.56 2.64
N THR A 369 -20.02 -11.10 2.14
CA THR A 369 -21.17 -10.66 2.96
C THR A 369 -22.39 -11.58 2.85
N VAL A 370 -22.46 -12.43 1.83
CA VAL A 370 -23.59 -13.35 1.62
C VAL A 370 -23.17 -14.78 1.90
N ARG A 371 -23.74 -15.38 2.95
CA ARG A 371 -23.44 -16.75 3.37
C ARG A 371 -23.78 -17.78 2.29
N GLY A 372 -22.84 -18.71 2.07
CA GLY A 372 -23.01 -19.83 1.16
C GLY A 372 -22.79 -19.49 -0.32
N LEU A 373 -22.41 -18.26 -0.65
CA LEU A 373 -21.96 -17.94 -2.02
C LEU A 373 -20.56 -18.49 -2.27
N THR A 374 -20.36 -19.00 -3.48
CA THR A 374 -19.08 -19.49 -3.97
C THR A 374 -18.46 -18.48 -4.92
N PHE A 375 -17.16 -18.59 -5.17
CA PHE A 375 -16.51 -17.80 -6.22
C PHE A 375 -17.24 -17.89 -7.55
N GLY A 376 -17.31 -16.76 -8.26
CA GLY A 376 -18.02 -16.63 -9.52
C GLY A 376 -19.54 -16.44 -9.38
N ARG A 377 -20.08 -16.36 -8.16
CA ARG A 377 -21.49 -16.07 -7.90
C ARG A 377 -21.62 -14.80 -7.06
N ILE A 378 -22.22 -13.77 -7.66
CA ILE A 378 -22.55 -12.51 -7.01
C ILE A 378 -24.01 -12.16 -7.31
N ASP A 379 -24.55 -11.14 -6.63
CA ASP A 379 -25.87 -10.60 -6.94
C ASP A 379 -25.92 -10.13 -8.41
N ALA A 380 -26.96 -10.52 -9.14
CA ALA A 380 -27.13 -10.17 -10.55
C ALA A 380 -27.25 -8.64 -10.76
N THR A 381 -27.75 -7.90 -9.77
CA THR A 381 -27.83 -6.43 -9.80
C THR A 381 -26.45 -5.76 -9.74
N GLN A 382 -25.43 -6.51 -9.28
CA GLN A 382 -24.06 -6.07 -9.13
C GLN A 382 -23.13 -6.55 -10.26
N ALA A 383 -23.69 -7.17 -11.31
CA ALA A 383 -22.92 -7.83 -12.36
C ALA A 383 -22.27 -6.88 -13.40
N ASP A 384 -22.62 -5.59 -13.39
CA ASP A 384 -22.06 -4.60 -14.32
C ASP A 384 -20.62 -4.27 -13.95
N ARG A 385 -19.69 -4.74 -14.78
CA ARG A 385 -18.24 -4.67 -14.53
C ARG A 385 -17.71 -3.25 -14.55
N SER A 386 -18.32 -2.33 -15.31
CA SER A 386 -17.82 -0.95 -15.42
C SER A 386 -18.09 -0.11 -14.16
N LYS A 387 -18.79 -0.66 -13.17
CA LYS A 387 -19.07 -0.02 -11.88
C LYS A 387 -18.14 -0.46 -10.77
N TRP A 388 -17.25 -1.40 -11.05
CA TRP A 388 -16.24 -1.87 -10.11
C TRP A 388 -14.93 -1.15 -10.40
N LEU A 389 -14.35 -0.58 -9.35
CA LEU A 389 -13.01 -0.05 -9.35
C LEU A 389 -12.07 -1.14 -8.84
N GLU A 390 -11.15 -1.57 -9.69
CA GLU A 390 -10.08 -2.50 -9.35
C GLU A 390 -9.00 -1.82 -8.49
N VAL A 391 -8.52 -2.53 -7.47
CA VAL A 391 -7.36 -2.15 -6.69
C VAL A 391 -6.34 -3.26 -6.81
N GLU A 392 -5.35 -3.03 -7.66
CA GLU A 392 -4.23 -3.93 -7.84
C GLU A 392 -3.13 -3.69 -6.81
N PHE A 393 -2.47 -4.78 -6.43
CA PHE A 393 -1.34 -4.77 -5.52
C PHE A 393 -0.05 -4.87 -6.34
N PRO A 394 0.83 -3.83 -6.35
CA PRO A 394 1.93 -3.70 -7.30
C PRO A 394 3.14 -4.64 -7.06
N PHE A 395 2.89 -5.90 -6.67
CA PHE A 395 3.92 -6.86 -6.25
C PHE A 395 3.50 -8.33 -6.37
#